data_AF-A0A0P0URU0-F1
#
_entry.id   AF-A0A0P0URU0-F1
#
_cell.length_a   1.000
_cell.length_b   1.000
_cell.length_c   1.000
_cell.angle_alpha   90.00
_cell.angle_beta   90.00
_cell.angle_gamma   90.00
#
_symmetry.space_group_name_H-M   'P 1'
#
loop_
_entity.id
_entity.type
_entity.pdbx_description
1 polymer ?
#
loop_
_entity_poly.entity_id
_entity_poly.type
_entity_poly.pdbx_seq_one_letter_code
_entity_poly.pdbx_strand_id
1 'polypeptide(L)'
;MKKLLLITAILLSGTAFSDEGEGKELHQESCVGCHMIQHDEAFYTRSNSKMHSISNLGAQVSRCAQNFSTGWFPEEEKAVVDFLNKTYYKFH
;
A
#
# COMPACT_ATOMS: atom_id res chain seq x y z
N MET A 1 49.76 -13.41 20.97
CA MET A 1 48.48 -12.83 21.45
C MET A 1 47.67 -12.41 20.23
N LYS A 2 46.78 -13.28 19.73
CA LYS A 2 46.02 -13.02 18.49
C LYS A 2 44.60 -12.65 18.89
N LYS A 3 44.28 -11.36 18.83
CA LYS A 3 42.96 -10.84 19.19
C LYS A 3 41.96 -11.33 18.14
N LEU A 4 41.05 -12.20 18.58
CA LEU A 4 39.93 -12.69 17.80
C LEU A 4 38.89 -11.57 17.71
N LEU A 5 38.71 -10.97 16.54
CA LEU A 5 37.65 -10.01 16.26
C LEU A 5 36.35 -10.79 16.02
N LEU A 6 35.46 -10.80 17.01
CA LEU A 6 34.07 -11.22 16.83
C LEU A 6 33.31 -10.12 16.08
N ILE A 7 32.88 -10.41 14.86
CA ILE A 7 31.95 -9.58 14.09
C ILE A 7 30.55 -9.97 14.51
N THR A 8 29.92 -9.15 15.35
CA THR A 8 28.51 -9.30 15.72
C THR A 8 27.67 -8.74 14.57
N ALA A 9 27.10 -9.62 13.74
CA ALA A 9 26.12 -9.24 12.74
C ALA A 9 24.80 -8.89 13.47
N ILE A 10 24.53 -7.59 13.61
CA ILE A 10 23.22 -7.11 14.07
C ILE A 10 22.26 -7.27 12.89
N LEU A 11 21.45 -8.32 12.92
CA LEU A 11 20.24 -8.41 12.11
C LEU A 11 19.24 -7.40 12.67
N LEU A 12 19.15 -6.25 12.04
CA LEU A 12 18.07 -5.30 12.27
C LEU A 12 16.80 -5.93 11.70
N SER A 13 16.06 -6.66 12.52
CA SER A 13 14.69 -7.05 12.21
C SER A 13 13.89 -5.75 12.13
N GLY A 14 13.61 -5.29 10.90
CA GLY A 14 12.75 -4.14 10.66
C GLY A 14 11.41 -4.38 11.35
N THR A 15 11.08 -3.51 12.29
CA THR A 15 9.75 -3.46 12.87
C THR A 15 8.78 -3.05 11.76
N ALA A 16 7.99 -3.99 11.26
CA ALA A 16 6.85 -3.72 10.39
C ALA A 16 5.77 -3.01 11.23
N PHE A 17 5.99 -1.73 11.51
CA PHE A 17 4.91 -0.84 11.90
C PHE A 17 4.13 -0.58 10.63
N SER A 18 2.88 -1.06 10.58
CA SER A 18 1.91 -0.54 9.64
C SER A 18 1.67 0.92 10.04
N ASP A 19 2.47 1.82 9.49
CA ASP A 19 2.30 3.24 9.69
C ASP A 19 0.94 3.58 9.08
N GLU A 20 -0.01 4.03 9.91
CA GLU A 20 -1.35 4.40 9.44
C GLU A 20 -1.31 5.46 8.31
N GLY A 21 -0.18 6.15 8.14
CA GLY A 21 0.09 7.07 7.05
C GLY A 21 0.65 6.46 5.76
N GLU A 22 1.37 5.33 5.82
CA GLU A 22 2.13 4.76 4.69
C GLU A 22 1.21 4.43 3.50
N GLY A 23 0.13 3.69 3.73
CA GLY A 23 -0.82 3.36 2.67
C GLY A 23 -1.49 4.58 2.02
N LYS A 24 -1.65 5.67 2.78
CA LYS A 24 -2.17 6.93 2.25
C LYS A 24 -1.11 7.63 1.39
N GLU A 25 0.13 7.70 1.86
CA GLU A 25 1.25 8.33 1.14
C GLU A 25 1.52 7.63 -0.19
N LEU A 26 1.72 6.30 -0.14
CA LEU A 26 1.88 5.44 -1.31
C LEU A 26 0.75 5.63 -2.34
N HIS A 27 -0.50 5.68 -1.84
CA HIS A 27 -1.65 5.95 -2.68
C HIS A 27 -1.59 7.35 -3.34
N GLN A 28 -1.24 8.40 -2.58
CA GLN A 28 -1.13 9.76 -3.13
C GLN A 28 -0.05 9.84 -4.21
N GLU A 29 1.12 9.26 -3.97
CA GLU A 29 2.25 9.31 -4.89
C GLU A 29 1.98 8.56 -6.20
N SER A 30 1.39 7.37 -6.11
CA SER A 30 1.31 6.45 -7.26
C SER A 30 -0.05 6.42 -7.94
N CYS A 31 -1.15 6.54 -7.19
CA CYS A 31 -2.50 6.47 -7.77
C CYS A 31 -3.02 7.86 -8.16
N VAL A 32 -2.69 8.91 -7.41
CA VAL A 32 -3.24 10.26 -7.60
C VAL A 32 -2.28 11.17 -8.40
N GLY A 33 -0.96 10.98 -8.26
CA GLY A 33 0.06 11.95 -8.70
C GLY A 33 0.10 12.34 -10.18
N CYS A 34 -0.45 11.53 -11.10
CA CYS A 34 -0.19 11.66 -12.54
C CYS A 34 -1.27 12.40 -13.38
N HIS A 35 -2.01 13.36 -12.82
CA HIS A 35 -3.18 13.98 -13.49
C HIS A 35 -4.30 12.99 -13.85
N MET A 36 -4.43 11.93 -13.06
CA MET A 36 -5.57 11.05 -13.13
C MET A 36 -6.78 11.70 -12.45
N ILE A 37 -7.98 11.24 -12.81
CA ILE A 37 -9.29 11.71 -12.36
C ILE A 37 -9.28 12.05 -10.86
N GLN A 38 -10.08 13.03 -10.41
CA GLN A 38 -10.18 13.33 -8.98
C GLN A 38 -10.50 12.05 -8.17
N HIS A 39 -9.65 11.77 -7.18
CA HIS A 39 -9.73 10.61 -6.31
C HIS A 39 -10.46 10.98 -5.01
N ASP A 40 -11.72 11.37 -5.13
CA ASP A 40 -12.60 11.74 -4.02
C ASP A 40 -13.56 10.60 -3.64
N GLU A 41 -14.41 10.84 -2.63
CA GLU A 41 -15.40 9.85 -2.19
C GLU A 41 -16.29 9.38 -3.35
N ALA A 42 -16.77 10.31 -4.19
CA ALA A 42 -17.62 9.99 -5.33
C ALA A 42 -16.91 9.10 -6.35
N PHE A 43 -15.60 9.27 -6.56
CA PHE A 43 -14.82 8.38 -7.41
C PHE A 43 -14.79 6.94 -6.86
N TYR A 44 -14.51 6.75 -5.57
CA TYR A 44 -14.37 5.41 -4.99
C TYR A 44 -15.72 4.71 -4.73
N THR A 45 -16.76 5.45 -4.39
CA THR A 45 -18.08 4.91 -4.00
C THR A 45 -19.13 5.02 -5.11
N ARG A 46 -18.74 5.41 -6.33
CA ARG A 46 -19.64 5.49 -7.50
C ARG A 46 -20.48 4.22 -7.67
N SER A 47 -21.73 4.41 -8.10
CA SER A 47 -22.71 3.31 -8.25
C SER A 47 -22.30 2.23 -9.25
N ASN A 48 -21.46 2.56 -10.23
CA ASN A 48 -20.92 1.62 -11.21
C ASN A 48 -19.51 1.09 -10.85
N SER A 49 -19.08 1.21 -9.60
CA SER A 49 -17.81 0.66 -9.13
C SER A 49 -17.79 -0.86 -9.31
N LYS A 50 -16.61 -1.40 -9.63
CA LYS A 50 -16.37 -2.86 -9.70
C LYS A 50 -15.82 -3.44 -8.39
N MET A 51 -15.58 -2.58 -7.41
CA MET A 51 -15.03 -2.97 -6.12
C MET A 51 -16.21 -3.36 -5.22
N HIS A 52 -16.46 -4.65 -5.08
CA HIS A 52 -17.56 -5.19 -4.27
C HIS A 52 -17.07 -6.03 -3.08
N SER A 53 -15.75 -6.16 -2.93
CA SER A 53 -15.11 -6.93 -1.87
C SER A 53 -13.68 -6.46 -1.65
N ILE A 54 -13.11 -6.81 -0.48
CA ILE A 54 -11.70 -6.56 -0.18
C ILE A 54 -10.76 -7.23 -1.19
N SER A 55 -11.15 -8.39 -1.73
CA SER A 55 -10.39 -9.09 -2.76
C SER A 55 -10.37 -8.34 -4.09
N ASN A 56 -11.51 -7.78 -4.52
CA ASN A 56 -11.54 -6.94 -5.72
C ASN A 56 -10.69 -5.68 -5.55
N LEU A 57 -10.76 -5.05 -4.37
CA LEU A 57 -9.95 -3.88 -4.05
C LEU A 57 -8.45 -4.22 -4.08
N GLY A 58 -8.04 -5.32 -3.47
CA GLY A 58 -6.67 -5.81 -3.53
C GLY A 58 -6.17 -6.06 -4.95
N ALA A 59 -6.97 -6.74 -5.77
CA ALA A 59 -6.63 -6.96 -7.18
C ALA A 59 -6.49 -5.64 -7.97
N GLN A 60 -7.33 -4.65 -7.68
CA GLN A 60 -7.24 -3.34 -8.31
C GLN A 60 -5.99 -2.56 -7.87
N VAL A 61 -5.64 -2.59 -6.58
CA VAL A 61 -4.41 -1.98 -6.07
C VAL A 61 -3.18 -2.63 -6.70
N SER A 62 -3.10 -3.96 -6.72
CA SER A 62 -1.99 -4.68 -7.35
C SER A 62 -1.86 -4.35 -8.85
N ARG A 63 -2.99 -4.25 -9.56
CA ARG A 63 -2.98 -3.81 -10.96
C ARG A 63 -2.44 -2.38 -11.11
N CYS A 64 -2.81 -1.46 -10.22
CA CYS A 64 -2.26 -0.11 -10.23
C CYS A 64 -0.76 -0.11 -9.95
N ALA A 65 -0.32 -0.84 -8.91
CA ALA A 65 1.07 -0.97 -8.52
C ALA A 65 1.94 -1.47 -9.69
N GLN A 66 1.45 -2.46 -10.44
CA GLN A 66 2.12 -2.99 -11.64
C GLN A 66 2.10 -2.01 -12.81
N ASN A 67 0.96 -1.40 -13.12
CA ASN A 67 0.85 -0.44 -14.24
C ASN A 67 1.75 0.78 -14.04
N PHE A 68 1.96 1.21 -12.80
CA PHE A 68 2.86 2.31 -12.47
C PHE A 68 4.27 1.85 -12.10
N SER A 69 4.55 0.54 -12.17
CA SER A 69 5.86 -0.04 -11.84
C SER A 69 6.42 0.45 -10.51
N THR A 70 5.55 0.54 -9.50
CA THR A 70 5.84 1.12 -8.18
C THR A 70 6.95 0.39 -7.42
N GLY A 71 7.14 -0.91 -7.67
CA GLY A 71 8.10 -1.74 -6.96
C GLY A 71 7.67 -2.13 -5.54
N TRP A 72 6.39 -1.91 -5.19
CA TRP A 72 5.86 -2.21 -3.86
C TRP A 72 5.99 -3.68 -3.48
N PHE A 73 6.36 -3.91 -2.24
CA PHE A 73 6.26 -5.20 -1.56
C PHE A 73 4.80 -5.53 -1.20
N PRO A 74 4.48 -6.81 -0.90
CA PRO A 74 3.12 -7.20 -0.53
C PRO A 74 2.55 -6.42 0.67
N GLU A 75 3.39 -6.01 1.62
CA GLU A 75 2.97 -5.25 2.79
C GLU A 75 2.54 -3.82 2.43
N GLU A 76 3.23 -3.19 1.47
CA GLU A 76 2.92 -1.86 0.95
C GLU A 76 1.62 -1.86 0.14
N GLU A 77 1.43 -2.85 -0.75
CA GLU A 77 0.14 -3.05 -1.43
C GLU A 77 -0.99 -3.24 -0.41
N LYS A 78 -0.75 -4.03 0.64
CA LYS A 78 -1.73 -4.25 1.71
C LYS A 78 -2.03 -2.94 2.47
N ALA A 79 -1.03 -2.12 2.78
CA ALA A 79 -1.22 -0.85 3.47
C ALA A 79 -2.14 0.08 2.65
N VAL A 80 -1.96 0.13 1.33
CA VAL A 80 -2.82 0.91 0.43
C VAL A 80 -4.26 0.36 0.39
N VAL A 81 -4.42 -0.96 0.34
CA VAL A 81 -5.74 -1.61 0.41
C VAL A 81 -6.45 -1.29 1.73
N ASP A 82 -5.74 -1.41 2.86
CA ASP A 82 -6.27 -1.12 4.18
C ASP A 82 -6.69 0.36 4.28
N PHE A 83 -5.86 1.28 3.79
CA PHE A 83 -6.19 2.71 3.73
C PHE A 83 -7.46 2.97 2.91
N LEU A 84 -7.55 2.44 1.69
CA LEU A 84 -8.71 2.63 0.82
C LEU A 84 -9.97 1.99 1.41
N ASN A 85 -9.85 0.80 2.02
CA ASN A 85 -10.97 0.13 2.65
C ASN A 85 -11.46 0.89 3.90
N LYS A 86 -10.53 1.29 4.79
CA LYS A 86 -10.82 2.07 5.98
C LYS A 86 -11.41 3.43 5.63
N THR A 87 -11.02 4.05 4.52
CA THR A 87 -11.49 5.40 4.15
C THR A 87 -12.81 5.36 3.41
N TYR A 88 -12.94 4.55 2.37
CA TYR A 88 -14.04 4.63 1.40
C TYR A 88 -14.97 3.42 1.39
N TYR A 89 -14.45 2.20 1.41
CA TYR A 89 -15.24 1.01 1.05
C TYR A 89 -15.89 0.28 2.22
N LYS A 90 -15.23 0.24 3.39
CA LYS A 90 -15.73 -0.40 4.61
C LYS A 90 -16.15 -1.87 4.45
N PHE A 91 -15.47 -2.62 3.59
CA PHE A 91 -15.68 -4.06 3.46
C PHE A 91 -15.30 -4.77 4.77
N HIS A 92 -16.11 -5.77 5.14
CA HIS A 92 -15.91 -6.66 6.28
C HIS A 92 -15.18 -7.94 5.90
#